data_AF-A0A661SQV2-F1
#
_entry.id   AF-A0A661SQV2-F1
#
_cell.length_a   1.000
_cell.length_b   1.000
_cell.length_c   1.000
_cell.angle_alpha   90.00
_cell.angle_beta   90.00
_cell.angle_gamma   90.00
#
_symmetry.space_group_name_H-M   'P 1'
#
loop_
_entity.id
_entity.type
_entity.pdbx_description
1 polymer ?
#
loop_
_entity_poly.entity_id
_entity_poly.type
_entity_poly.pdbx_seq_one_letter_code
_entity_poly.pdbx_strand_id
1 'polypeptide(L)'
;MQCKNHPDRRAVHICSSCNKPLCADCAEETDPGVYTCFQCAMLQSVSAVGDGLSEKRKKAAAKRGKKKNRWGPFQFFLLVALTLIAVMWGVIIFGGQSPPKSSGVRLEREKADRVLLFLVDGALKRYAHYKGNQYPERLTDLVPKYLAMRKDQAHILDRLTYVRSPSVGYELSVSSVRKGGMSITLTPKGVKYSRPSGGEPS
;
A
#
# COMPACT_ATOMS: atom_id res chain seq x y z
N MET A 1 46.03 22.83 59.57
CA MET A 1 44.78 22.67 58.78
C MET A 1 44.24 21.27 58.96
N GLN A 2 42.95 21.12 59.27
CA GLN A 2 42.28 19.83 59.45
C GLN A 2 41.49 19.47 58.19
N CYS A 3 41.29 18.18 57.95
CA CYS A 3 40.46 17.71 56.85
C CYS A 3 39.00 18.12 57.07
N LYS A 4 38.33 18.61 56.02
CA LYS A 4 36.91 18.97 56.09
C LYS A 4 36.01 17.76 56.38
N ASN A 5 36.41 16.57 55.92
CA ASN A 5 35.63 15.34 56.07
C ASN A 5 35.94 14.60 57.38
N HIS A 6 37.09 14.87 57.99
CA HIS A 6 37.54 14.22 59.21
C HIS A 6 38.21 15.26 60.13
N PRO A 7 37.54 15.72 61.20
CA PRO A 7 38.11 16.71 62.12
C PRO A 7 39.38 16.21 62.82
N ASP A 8 39.50 14.89 62.98
CA ASP A 8 40.63 14.24 63.68
C ASP A 8 41.89 14.09 62.81
N ARG A 9 41.82 14.40 61.51
CA ARG A 9 42.93 14.20 60.56
C ARG A 9 43.49 15.53 60.07
N ARG A 10 44.82 15.61 59.94
CA ARG A 10 45.49 16.76 59.31
C ARG A 10 45.27 16.74 57.80
N ALA A 11 45.00 17.90 57.22
CA ALA A 11 44.93 18.06 55.78
C ALA A 11 46.32 18.20 55.18
N VAL A 12 46.59 17.46 54.11
CA VAL A 12 47.85 17.45 53.36
C VAL A 12 47.65 18.12 51.99
N HIS A 13 46.46 18.00 51.41
CA HIS A 13 46.13 18.52 50.08
C HIS A 13 44.96 19.51 50.14
N ILE A 14 44.83 20.33 49.10
CA ILE A 14 43.73 21.27 48.90
C ILE A 14 43.07 20.95 47.57
N CYS A 15 41.73 20.81 47.55
CA CYS A 15 41.02 20.56 46.32
C CYS A 15 41.15 21.74 45.35
N SER A 16 41.65 21.50 44.14
CA SER A 16 41.82 22.54 43.11
C SER A 16 40.52 23.20 42.64
N SER A 17 39.38 22.52 42.78
CA SER A 17 38.07 23.03 42.32
C SER A 17 37.27 23.77 43.40
N CYS A 18 37.36 23.37 44.67
CA CYS A 18 36.55 23.93 45.76
C CYS A 18 37.36 24.44 46.95
N ASN A 19 38.70 24.37 46.89
CA ASN A 19 39.65 24.83 47.90
C ASN A 19 39.44 24.24 49.31
N LYS A 20 38.74 23.11 49.41
CA LYS A 20 38.55 22.40 50.69
C LYS A 20 39.84 21.67 51.07
N PRO A 21 40.28 21.74 52.34
CA PRO A 21 41.43 20.98 52.84
C PRO A 21 41.06 19.50 53.01
N LEU A 22 41.91 18.61 52.49
CA LEU A 22 41.71 17.16 52.44
C LEU A 22 42.91 16.41 53.03
N CYS A 23 42.65 15.30 53.72
CA CYS A 23 43.70 14.32 54.06
C CYS A 23 44.07 13.48 52.83
N ALA A 24 45.19 12.75 52.90
CA ALA A 24 45.65 11.88 51.83
C ALA A 24 44.55 10.92 51.32
N ASP A 25 43.75 10.34 52.21
CA ASP A 25 42.69 9.39 51.85
C ASP A 25 41.46 10.04 51.16
N CYS A 26 41.30 11.36 51.29
CA CYS A 26 40.15 12.09 50.72
C CYS A 26 40.49 12.81 49.42
N ALA A 27 41.76 12.82 49.03
CA ALA A 27 42.28 13.52 47.87
C ALA A 27 42.52 12.50 46.75
N GLU A 28 41.85 12.68 45.62
CA GLU A 28 42.08 11.91 44.40
C GLU A 28 42.99 12.72 43.47
N GLU A 29 44.02 12.09 42.93
CA GLU A 29 44.91 12.71 41.96
C GLU A 29 44.30 12.61 40.55
N THR A 30 43.84 13.74 40.01
CA THR A 30 43.24 13.79 38.66
C THR A 30 44.27 14.01 37.57
N ASP A 31 45.32 14.76 37.88
CA ASP A 31 46.46 15.07 37.02
C ASP A 31 47.72 15.11 37.91
N PRO A 32 48.94 14.90 37.37
CA PRO A 32 50.16 14.89 38.17
C PRO A 32 50.29 16.18 39.00
N GLY A 33 50.18 16.06 40.32
CA GLY A 33 50.24 17.17 41.28
C GLY A 33 48.94 17.96 41.51
N VAL A 34 47.82 17.57 40.88
CA VAL A 34 46.49 18.19 41.07
C VAL A 34 45.57 17.26 41.84
N TYR A 35 45.23 17.67 43.06
CA TYR A 35 44.36 16.91 43.95
C TYR A 35 42.94 17.49 43.95
N THR A 36 41.94 16.61 43.86
CA THR A 36 40.52 16.98 43.94
C THR A 36 39.79 16.16 44.99
N CYS A 37 38.67 16.69 45.50
CA CYS A 37 37.78 15.90 46.34
C CYS A 37 36.87 15.02 45.46
N PHE A 38 36.37 13.92 46.02
CA PHE A 38 35.50 12.97 45.32
C PHE A 38 34.30 13.63 44.61
N GLN A 39 33.67 14.62 45.25
CA GLN A 39 32.53 15.35 44.65
C GLN A 39 32.93 16.14 43.39
N CYS A 40 34.09 16.79 43.41
CA CYS A 40 34.59 17.55 42.26
C CYS A 40 35.10 16.63 41.15
N ALA A 41 35.77 15.53 41.50
CA ALA A 41 36.21 14.52 40.54
C ALA A 41 35.01 13.91 39.79
N MET A 42 33.92 13.59 40.51
CA MET A 42 32.70 13.07 39.91
C MET A 42 32.04 14.09 38.96
N LEU A 43 31.99 15.37 39.33
CA LEU A 43 31.44 16.41 38.45
C LEU A 43 32.25 16.57 37.16
N GLN A 44 33.58 16.50 37.23
CA GLN A 44 34.46 16.57 36.06
C GLN A 44 34.26 15.38 35.10
N SER A 45 34.02 14.18 35.63
CA SER A 45 33.73 13.00 34.79
C SER A 45 32.40 13.13 34.02
N VAL A 46 31.39 13.76 34.62
CA VAL A 46 30.06 13.93 33.98
C VAL A 46 30.08 15.04 32.95
N SER A 47 30.79 16.15 33.20
CA SER A 47 30.94 17.22 32.21
C SER A 47 31.76 16.79 30.99
N ALA A 48 32.78 15.94 31.16
CA ALA A 48 33.53 15.37 30.04
C ALA A 48 32.64 14.57 29.06
N VAL A 49 31.61 13.89 29.56
CA VAL A 49 30.63 13.17 28.71
C VAL A 49 29.65 14.14 28.02
N GLY A 50 29.25 15.21 28.71
CA GLY A 50 28.43 16.28 28.15
C GLY A 50 29.09 17.01 26.97
N ASP A 51 30.39 17.28 27.10
CA ASP A 51 31.18 17.90 26.04
C ASP A 51 31.37 16.96 24.83
N GLY A 52 31.51 15.65 25.04
CA GLY A 52 31.56 14.68 23.92
C GLY A 52 30.30 14.64 23.05
N LEU A 53 29.12 14.85 23.64
CA LEU A 53 27.84 14.93 22.91
C LEU A 53 27.66 16.29 22.20
N SER A 54 28.07 17.38 22.86
CA SER A 54 28.09 18.74 22.29
C SER A 54 29.05 18.83 21.11
N GLU A 55 30.24 18.24 21.22
CA GLU A 55 31.27 18.24 20.18
C GLU A 55 30.85 17.38 18.99
N LYS A 56 30.18 16.23 19.21
CA LYS A 56 29.57 15.43 18.13
C LYS A 56 28.46 16.20 17.40
N ARG A 57 27.62 16.96 18.11
CA ARG A 57 26.58 17.81 17.50
C ARG A 57 27.18 18.99 16.72
N LYS A 58 28.21 19.65 17.25
CA LYS A 58 28.94 20.74 16.56
C LYS A 58 29.71 20.23 15.33
N LYS A 59 30.35 19.05 15.40
CA LYS A 59 31.00 18.39 14.24
C LYS A 59 29.98 17.96 13.17
N ALA A 60 28.78 17.51 13.56
CA ALA A 60 27.70 17.20 12.63
C ALA A 60 27.11 18.46 11.96
N ALA A 61 26.96 19.56 12.70
CA ALA A 61 26.51 20.85 12.16
C ALA A 61 27.57 21.49 11.24
N ALA A 62 28.85 21.46 11.61
CA ALA A 62 29.95 21.98 10.80
C ALA A 62 30.16 21.17 9.50
N LYS A 63 29.92 19.85 9.51
CA LYS A 63 29.92 19.01 8.30
C LYS A 63 28.74 19.28 7.37
N ARG A 64 27.60 19.76 7.88
CA ARG A 64 26.45 20.18 7.04
C ARG A 64 26.69 21.56 6.39
N GLY A 65 27.43 22.46 7.03
CA GLY A 65 27.79 23.77 6.47
C GLY A 65 28.87 23.73 5.36
N LYS A 66 29.83 22.80 5.44
CA LYS A 66 30.96 22.71 4.49
C LYS A 66 30.75 21.78 3.28
N LYS A 67 29.58 21.14 3.15
CA LYS A 67 29.19 20.35 1.94
C LYS A 67 28.34 21.14 0.95
N LYS A 68 28.50 22.47 0.92
CA LYS A 68 28.00 23.32 -0.17
C LYS A 68 29.09 23.35 -1.26
N ASN A 69 28.72 23.07 -2.52
CA ASN A 69 29.59 23.06 -3.71
C ASN A 69 30.48 21.85 -3.99
N ARG A 70 29.92 20.64 -3.94
CA ARG A 70 30.16 19.70 -5.04
C ARG A 70 28.83 19.24 -5.59
N TRP A 71 28.27 20.05 -6.50
CA TRP A 71 27.21 19.61 -7.41
C TRP A 71 27.77 18.48 -8.26
N GLY A 72 27.63 17.25 -7.76
CA GLY A 72 27.97 16.05 -8.52
C GLY A 72 26.92 15.81 -9.61
N PRO A 73 27.26 15.05 -10.67
CA PRO A 73 26.31 14.68 -11.72
C PRO A 73 25.04 14.01 -11.17
N PHE A 74 25.14 13.40 -9.98
CA PHE A 74 24.01 12.81 -9.27
C PHE A 74 22.95 13.84 -8.82
N GLN A 75 23.36 15.07 -8.46
CA GLN A 75 22.40 16.12 -8.09
C GLN A 75 21.68 16.68 -9.32
N PHE A 76 22.37 16.78 -10.46
CA PHE A 76 21.74 17.07 -11.75
C PHE A 76 20.75 15.97 -12.13
N PHE A 77 21.14 14.71 -12.00
CA PHE A 77 20.26 13.57 -12.25
C PHE A 77 19.01 13.61 -11.36
N LEU A 78 19.16 13.91 -10.06
CA LEU A 78 18.04 14.07 -9.13
C LEU A 78 17.11 15.24 -9.50
N LEU A 79 17.67 16.38 -9.88
CA LEU A 79 16.89 17.54 -10.33
C LEU A 79 16.11 17.23 -11.61
N VAL A 80 16.74 16.57 -12.60
CA VAL A 80 16.09 16.16 -13.85
C VAL A 80 15.03 15.09 -13.62
N ALA A 81 15.28 14.12 -12.73
CA ALA A 81 14.29 13.12 -12.38
C ALA A 81 13.08 13.76 -11.69
N LEU A 82 13.30 14.71 -10.77
CA LEU A 82 12.24 15.44 -10.10
C LEU A 82 11.41 16.28 -11.08
N THR A 83 12.04 16.96 -12.03
CA THR A 83 11.31 17.73 -13.06
C THR A 83 10.51 16.82 -13.98
N LEU A 84 11.05 15.68 -14.41
CA LEU A 84 10.30 14.70 -15.21
C LEU A 84 9.09 14.14 -14.46
N ILE A 85 9.24 13.83 -13.17
CA ILE A 85 8.12 13.40 -12.33
C ILE A 85 7.08 14.52 -12.23
N ALA A 86 7.50 15.76 -11.94
CA ALA A 86 6.58 16.90 -11.84
C ALA A 86 5.84 17.17 -13.15
N VAL A 87 6.52 17.06 -14.31
CA VAL A 87 5.89 17.17 -15.63
C VAL A 87 4.91 16.02 -15.85
N MET A 88 5.27 14.78 -15.52
CA MET A 88 4.37 13.63 -15.67
C MET A 88 3.12 13.78 -14.80
N TRP A 89 3.27 14.20 -13.54
CA TRP A 89 2.13 14.52 -12.66
C TRP A 89 1.33 15.71 -13.18
N GLY A 90 1.98 16.74 -13.71
CA GLY A 90 1.32 17.86 -14.38
C GLY A 90 0.50 17.41 -15.58
N VAL A 91 1.02 16.48 -16.40
CA VAL A 91 0.28 15.88 -17.52
C VAL A 91 -0.87 14.99 -17.01
N ILE A 92 -0.73 14.27 -15.89
CA ILE A 92 -1.83 13.49 -15.31
C ILE A 92 -2.94 14.40 -14.77
N ILE A 93 -2.58 15.51 -14.11
CA ILE A 93 -3.51 16.46 -13.49
C ILE A 93 -4.19 17.33 -14.56
N PHE A 94 -3.43 17.83 -15.54
CA PHE A 94 -3.89 18.80 -16.54
C PHE A 94 -4.31 18.15 -17.85
N GLY A 95 -3.61 17.07 -18.25
CA GLY A 95 -4.01 16.14 -19.31
C GLY A 95 -4.93 15.03 -18.79
N GLY A 96 -5.46 15.19 -17.57
CA GLY A 96 -6.59 14.43 -17.06
C GLY A 96 -7.78 14.62 -17.99
N GLN A 97 -7.82 13.82 -19.06
CA GLN A 97 -9.09 13.40 -19.62
C GLN A 97 -9.93 12.98 -18.42
N SER A 98 -11.06 13.66 -18.24
CA SER A 98 -12.07 13.31 -17.26
C SER A 98 -12.10 11.79 -17.16
N PRO A 99 -11.99 11.19 -15.95
CA PRO A 99 -11.94 9.73 -15.79
C PRO A 99 -12.99 9.17 -16.74
N PRO A 100 -12.60 8.35 -17.74
CA PRO A 100 -13.42 8.10 -18.92
C PRO A 100 -14.80 7.74 -18.41
N LYS A 101 -15.78 8.65 -18.57
CA LYS A 101 -17.09 8.61 -17.89
C LYS A 101 -17.61 7.19 -18.00
N SER A 102 -17.35 6.40 -16.96
CA SER A 102 -17.57 4.97 -16.90
C SER A 102 -17.51 4.29 -18.26
N SER A 103 -16.49 4.55 -19.12
CA SER A 103 -16.48 4.19 -20.55
C SER A 103 -17.85 3.73 -21.01
N GLY A 104 -18.78 4.68 -21.16
CA GLY A 104 -20.06 4.44 -21.80
C GLY A 104 -19.76 4.10 -23.25
N VAL A 105 -19.03 3.00 -23.49
CA VAL A 105 -19.31 2.11 -24.57
C VAL A 105 -20.80 1.91 -24.39
N ARG A 106 -21.60 2.63 -25.18
CA ARG A 106 -22.82 2.07 -25.70
C ARG A 106 -22.37 0.79 -26.39
N LEU A 107 -22.08 -0.24 -25.60
CA LEU A 107 -22.14 -1.61 -26.05
C LEU A 107 -23.57 -1.62 -26.55
N GLU A 108 -23.72 -1.63 -27.88
CA GLU A 108 -25.01 -1.88 -28.49
C GLU A 108 -25.64 -2.98 -27.65
N ARG A 109 -26.87 -2.76 -27.20
CA ARG A 109 -27.53 -3.62 -26.20
C ARG A 109 -27.31 -5.11 -26.51
N GLU A 110 -27.27 -5.46 -27.79
CA GLU A 110 -26.91 -6.78 -28.32
C GLU A 110 -25.51 -7.29 -27.94
N LYS A 111 -24.45 -6.48 -28.05
CA LYS A 111 -23.09 -6.85 -27.63
C LYS A 111 -23.02 -7.03 -26.12
N ALA A 112 -23.69 -6.15 -25.36
CA ALA A 112 -23.78 -6.28 -23.90
C ALA A 112 -24.51 -7.57 -23.50
N ASP A 113 -25.63 -7.88 -24.16
CA ASP A 113 -26.43 -9.08 -23.88
C ASP A 113 -25.68 -10.36 -24.28
N ARG A 114 -24.90 -10.35 -25.38
CA ARG A 114 -24.00 -11.46 -25.74
C ARG A 114 -22.89 -11.67 -24.72
N VAL A 115 -22.24 -10.61 -24.26
CA VAL A 115 -21.20 -10.70 -23.21
C VAL A 115 -21.79 -11.26 -21.92
N LEU A 116 -22.99 -10.79 -21.54
CA LEU A 116 -23.71 -11.28 -20.36
C LEU A 116 -24.05 -12.78 -20.50
N LEU A 117 -24.51 -13.21 -21.67
CA LEU A 117 -24.83 -14.60 -21.98
C LEU A 117 -23.60 -15.52 -21.80
N PHE A 118 -22.42 -15.14 -22.31
CA PHE A 118 -21.18 -15.91 -22.10
C PHE A 118 -20.69 -15.86 -20.64
N LEU A 119 -20.85 -14.73 -19.96
CA LEU A 119 -20.48 -14.58 -18.55
C LEU A 119 -21.28 -15.52 -17.66
N VAL A 120 -22.59 -15.61 -17.90
CA VAL A 120 -23.52 -16.49 -17.18
C VAL A 120 -23.27 -17.96 -17.52
N ASP A 121 -22.99 -18.30 -18.78
CA ASP A 121 -22.58 -19.66 -19.18
C ASP A 121 -21.33 -20.14 -18.42
N GLY A 122 -20.31 -19.28 -18.31
CA GLY A 122 -19.12 -19.56 -17.52
C GLY A 122 -19.40 -19.71 -16.02
N ALA A 123 -20.37 -18.99 -15.48
CA ALA A 123 -20.81 -19.15 -14.09
C ALA A 123 -21.58 -20.48 -13.89
N LEU A 124 -22.45 -20.86 -14.83
CA LEU A 124 -23.19 -22.13 -14.81
C LEU A 124 -22.26 -23.34 -14.90
N LYS A 125 -21.24 -23.30 -15.77
CA LYS A 125 -20.22 -24.36 -15.86
C LYS A 125 -19.44 -24.52 -14.57
N ARG A 126 -19.04 -23.39 -13.94
CA ARG A 126 -18.38 -23.43 -12.62
C ARG A 126 -19.31 -23.99 -11.55
N TYR A 127 -20.56 -23.55 -11.50
CA TYR A 127 -21.55 -24.08 -10.57
C TYR A 127 -21.70 -25.60 -10.71
N ALA A 128 -21.87 -26.09 -11.94
CA ALA A 128 -21.99 -27.52 -12.23
C ALA A 128 -20.74 -28.31 -11.82
N HIS A 129 -19.55 -27.76 -12.07
CA HIS A 129 -18.29 -28.38 -11.64
C HIS A 129 -18.21 -28.57 -10.11
N TYR A 130 -18.64 -27.58 -9.32
CA TYR A 130 -18.59 -27.66 -7.85
C TYR A 130 -19.77 -28.40 -7.21
N LYS A 131 -20.90 -28.54 -7.92
CA LYS A 131 -22.14 -29.17 -7.42
C LYS A 131 -22.42 -30.53 -8.05
N GLY A 132 -21.45 -31.12 -8.75
CA GLY A 132 -21.57 -32.47 -9.31
C GLY A 132 -22.54 -32.56 -10.49
N ASN A 133 -22.38 -31.69 -11.49
CA ASN A 133 -23.22 -31.59 -12.70
C ASN A 133 -24.68 -31.21 -12.45
N GLN A 134 -24.98 -30.60 -11.30
CA GLN A 134 -26.27 -30.00 -11.02
C GLN A 134 -26.30 -28.54 -11.49
N TYR A 135 -27.46 -28.09 -11.97
CA TYR A 135 -27.70 -26.71 -12.40
C TYR A 135 -28.69 -26.02 -11.44
N PRO A 136 -28.52 -24.71 -11.20
CA PRO A 136 -29.38 -23.96 -10.29
C PRO A 136 -30.81 -23.86 -10.84
N GLU A 137 -31.80 -23.71 -9.95
CA GLU A 137 -33.19 -23.49 -10.39
C GLU A 137 -33.38 -22.07 -10.93
N ARG A 138 -32.67 -21.09 -10.35
CA ARG A 138 -32.73 -19.70 -10.78
C ARG A 138 -31.34 -19.15 -11.06
N LEU A 139 -31.26 -18.26 -12.05
CA LEU A 139 -30.03 -17.53 -12.36
C LEU A 139 -29.54 -16.67 -11.18
N THR A 140 -30.45 -16.22 -10.32
CA THR A 140 -30.15 -15.45 -9.11
C THR A 140 -29.31 -16.24 -8.10
N ASP A 141 -29.37 -17.56 -8.12
CA ASP A 141 -28.65 -18.43 -7.17
C ASP A 141 -27.13 -18.45 -7.46
N LEU A 142 -26.73 -18.01 -8.65
CA LEU A 142 -25.34 -17.83 -9.03
C LEU A 142 -24.73 -16.56 -8.42
N VAL A 143 -25.56 -15.61 -7.98
CA VAL A 143 -25.13 -14.33 -7.41
C VAL A 143 -25.08 -14.43 -5.88
N PRO A 144 -24.02 -13.97 -5.20
CA PRO A 144 -22.79 -13.37 -5.73
C PRO A 144 -21.65 -14.38 -5.92
N LYS A 145 -21.88 -15.66 -5.58
CA LYS A 145 -20.79 -16.64 -5.38
C LYS A 145 -20.09 -17.04 -6.68
N TYR A 146 -20.82 -17.14 -7.78
CA TYR A 146 -20.30 -17.56 -9.09
C TYR A 146 -20.32 -16.44 -10.14
N LEU A 147 -21.25 -15.49 -9.98
CA LEU A 147 -21.30 -14.26 -10.75
C LEU A 147 -20.90 -13.10 -9.83
N ALA A 148 -19.77 -12.45 -10.11
CA ALA A 148 -19.26 -11.29 -9.36
C ALA A 148 -20.11 -10.04 -9.64
N MET A 149 -21.36 -10.10 -9.25
CA MET A 149 -22.38 -9.08 -9.40
C MET A 149 -23.04 -8.85 -8.04
N ARG A 150 -23.52 -7.63 -7.81
CA ARG A 150 -24.26 -7.31 -6.59
C ARG A 150 -25.72 -7.74 -6.74
N LYS A 151 -26.40 -8.08 -5.65
CA LYS A 151 -27.79 -8.60 -5.68
C LYS A 151 -28.80 -7.59 -6.20
N ASP A 152 -28.58 -6.30 -6.00
CA ASP A 152 -29.34 -5.18 -6.56
C ASP A 152 -29.28 -5.13 -8.10
N GLN A 153 -28.19 -5.62 -8.70
CA GLN A 153 -28.01 -5.70 -10.16
C GLN A 153 -28.56 -6.99 -10.78
N ALA A 154 -29.16 -7.88 -10.00
CA ALA A 154 -29.69 -9.15 -10.48
C ALA A 154 -30.78 -9.01 -11.55
N HIS A 155 -31.48 -7.87 -11.61
CA HIS A 155 -32.46 -7.53 -12.66
C HIS A 155 -31.88 -7.54 -14.09
N ILE A 156 -30.55 -7.45 -14.23
CA ILE A 156 -29.87 -7.55 -15.52
C ILE A 156 -29.99 -8.99 -16.09
N LEU A 157 -30.12 -10.00 -15.23
CA LEU A 157 -30.28 -11.41 -15.62
C LEU A 157 -31.63 -11.67 -16.32
N ASP A 158 -32.65 -10.83 -16.09
CA ASP A 158 -33.97 -10.95 -16.74
C ASP A 158 -33.91 -10.69 -18.26
N ARG A 159 -32.78 -10.19 -18.76
CA ARG A 159 -32.49 -10.07 -20.19
C ARG A 159 -32.14 -11.41 -20.84
N LEU A 160 -31.96 -12.46 -20.04
CA LEU A 160 -31.66 -13.80 -20.49
C LEU A 160 -32.84 -14.73 -20.20
N THR A 161 -33.10 -15.63 -21.13
CA THR A 161 -34.04 -16.73 -20.94
C THR A 161 -33.24 -17.96 -20.53
N TYR A 162 -33.53 -18.47 -19.34
CA TYR A 162 -32.93 -19.69 -18.81
C TYR A 162 -33.98 -20.77 -18.67
N VAL A 163 -33.74 -21.92 -19.31
CA VAL A 163 -34.57 -23.11 -19.17
C VAL A 163 -33.68 -24.28 -18.76
N ARG A 164 -33.97 -24.85 -17.59
CA ARG A 164 -33.33 -26.08 -17.16
C ARG A 164 -33.99 -27.24 -17.90
N SER A 165 -33.21 -27.99 -18.67
CA SER A 165 -33.71 -29.14 -19.42
C SER A 165 -33.04 -30.42 -18.91
N PRO A 166 -33.79 -31.44 -18.44
CA PRO A 166 -33.20 -32.66 -17.89
C PRO A 166 -32.46 -33.51 -18.93
N SER A 167 -32.73 -33.33 -20.23
CA SER A 167 -32.08 -34.07 -21.31
C SER A 167 -30.77 -33.45 -21.82
N VAL A 168 -30.63 -32.13 -21.69
CA VAL A 168 -29.47 -31.38 -22.22
C VAL A 168 -28.65 -30.69 -21.11
N GLY A 169 -29.24 -30.45 -19.93
CA GLY A 169 -28.66 -29.75 -18.78
C GLY A 169 -29.31 -28.38 -18.59
N TYR A 170 -28.95 -27.42 -19.46
CA TYR A 170 -29.58 -26.11 -19.52
C TYR A 170 -29.57 -25.54 -20.93
N GLU A 171 -30.50 -24.63 -21.19
CA GLU A 171 -30.55 -23.79 -22.37
C GLU A 171 -30.58 -22.32 -21.92
N LEU A 172 -29.65 -21.53 -22.44
CA LEU A 172 -29.52 -20.11 -22.14
C LEU A 172 -29.54 -19.31 -23.44
N SER A 173 -30.47 -18.37 -23.57
CA SER A 173 -30.62 -17.51 -24.75
C SER A 173 -30.91 -16.06 -24.37
N VAL A 174 -30.78 -15.12 -25.32
CA VAL A 174 -31.13 -13.70 -25.11
C VAL A 174 -32.64 -13.52 -25.31
N SER A 175 -33.33 -12.82 -24.40
CA SER A 175 -34.79 -12.70 -24.43
C SER A 175 -35.33 -11.82 -25.57
N SER A 176 -34.53 -10.89 -26.11
CA SER A 176 -34.89 -10.06 -27.27
C SER A 176 -33.91 -10.21 -28.43
N VAL A 177 -34.23 -11.09 -29.39
CA VAL A 177 -33.55 -11.14 -30.69
C VAL A 177 -34.30 -10.23 -31.65
N ARG A 178 -33.64 -9.26 -32.29
CA ARG A 178 -34.28 -8.41 -33.32
C ARG A 178 -34.83 -9.30 -34.44
N LYS A 179 -35.99 -8.92 -35.01
CA LYS A 179 -36.55 -9.57 -36.21
C LYS A 179 -35.48 -9.64 -37.31
N GLY A 180 -35.06 -10.85 -37.68
CA GLY A 180 -33.99 -11.09 -38.67
C GLY A 180 -32.58 -11.32 -38.09
N GLY A 181 -32.40 -11.27 -36.77
CA GLY A 181 -31.14 -11.60 -36.10
C GLY A 181 -30.97 -13.10 -35.84
N MET A 182 -29.73 -13.58 -35.80
CA MET A 182 -29.42 -14.95 -35.38
C MET A 182 -29.67 -15.12 -33.87
N SER A 183 -30.48 -16.11 -33.49
CA SER A 183 -30.66 -16.49 -32.09
C SER A 183 -29.57 -17.47 -31.69
N ILE A 184 -28.89 -17.14 -30.57
CA ILE A 184 -27.80 -17.93 -30.02
C ILE A 184 -28.32 -18.59 -28.75
N THR A 185 -28.25 -19.92 -28.71
CA THR A 185 -28.61 -20.72 -27.53
C THR A 185 -27.36 -21.44 -27.03
N LEU A 186 -26.95 -21.14 -25.80
CA LEU A 186 -25.86 -21.83 -25.12
C LEU A 186 -26.39 -23.04 -24.37
N THR A 187 -25.69 -24.15 -24.54
CA THR A 187 -25.93 -25.42 -23.85
C THR A 187 -24.60 -25.90 -23.27
N PRO A 188 -24.59 -26.81 -22.27
CA PRO A 188 -23.33 -27.34 -21.74
C PRO A 188 -22.50 -28.10 -22.80
N LYS A 189 -23.15 -28.60 -23.87
CA LYS A 189 -22.51 -29.27 -25.01
C LYS A 189 -21.96 -28.31 -26.07
N GLY A 190 -22.25 -27.00 -25.97
CA GLY A 190 -21.76 -26.00 -26.91
C GLY A 190 -22.81 -24.97 -27.34
N VAL A 191 -22.46 -24.18 -28.34
CA VAL A 191 -23.28 -23.09 -28.88
C VAL A 191 -24.13 -23.61 -30.03
N LYS A 192 -25.45 -23.44 -29.96
CA LYS A 192 -26.38 -23.66 -31.07
C LYS A 192 -26.76 -22.32 -31.68
N TYR A 193 -26.67 -22.23 -33.01
CA TYR A 193 -27.11 -21.08 -33.78
C TYR A 193 -28.38 -21.45 -34.53
N SER A 194 -29.47 -20.74 -34.29
CA SER A 194 -30.68 -20.83 -35.13
C SER A 194 -30.77 -19.60 -36.02
N ARG A 195 -30.89 -19.84 -37.33
CA ARG A 195 -31.22 -18.78 -38.29
C ARG A 195 -32.68 -18.39 -38.11
N PRO A 196 -33.04 -17.10 -38.26
CA PRO A 196 -34.44 -16.72 -38.34
C PRO A 196 -35.05 -17.47 -39.53
N SER A 197 -36.09 -18.25 -39.29
CA SER A 197 -36.89 -18.86 -40.35
C SER A 197 -37.46 -17.73 -41.20
N GLY A 198 -36.88 -17.50 -42.38
CA GLY A 198 -37.55 -16.73 -43.42
C GLY A 198 -38.86 -17.44 -43.72
N GLY A 199 -39.98 -16.71 -43.62
CA GLY A 199 -41.28 -17.26 -43.92
C GLY A 199 -41.31 -17.84 -45.33
N GLU A 200 -41.87 -19.05 -45.46
CA GLU A 200 -42.36 -19.58 -46.72
C GLU A 200 -43.32 -18.57 -47.35
N PRO A 201 -43.11 -18.14 -48.60
CA PRO A 201 -44.16 -17.51 -49.37
C PRO A 201 -45.16 -18.60 -49.79
N SER A 202 -46.34 -18.58 -49.18
CA SER A 202 -47.54 -19.22 -49.74
C SER A 202 -48.10 -18.38 -50.89
#